data_AF-A0AAU4CAX4-F1
#
_entry.id   AF-A0AAU4CAX4-F1
#
_cell.length_a   1.000
_cell.length_b   1.000
_cell.length_c   1.000
_cell.angle_alpha   90.00
_cell.angle_beta   90.00
_cell.angle_gamma   90.00
#
_symmetry.space_group_name_H-M   'P 1'
#
loop_
_entity.id
_entity.type
_entity.pdbx_description
1 polymer ?
#
loop_
_entity_poly.entity_id
_entity_poly.type
_entity_poly.pdbx_seq_one_letter_code
_entity_poly.pdbx_strand_id
1 'polypeptide(L)'
;MRHEFGPDSPLGPVARHRCKQAGMLASLAVILAAGLISPAAAAAGSATEGTRTAAVAGGDKCKPKPHRASQAGGKDRCRGPRGPRGATGPTGPTGAPGEPGQPGQPGSTGPTGPCVDIDAYQDQQVYEVRGAVTGGFTYAGIRDVRPNADHLLRWTDLSTRTGYPNGGAAGFACGVSINEHSQGAQDLAGIKIDVLTTTGQVFEIICRASQVAGRATLTCPDPAFPTLAWQPLNSPEPGSNDSLRRAT
;
A
#
# COMPACT_ATOMS: atom_id res chain seq x y z
N MET A 1 37.44 -64.82 -27.71
CA MET A 1 36.10 -64.76 -28.37
C MET A 1 35.12 -64.35 -27.28
N ARG A 2 34.91 -63.06 -27.04
CA ARG A 2 33.71 -62.28 -27.46
C ARG A 2 32.40 -63.08 -27.36
N HIS A 3 31.55 -62.69 -26.41
CA HIS A 3 30.14 -62.41 -26.67
C HIS A 3 29.65 -61.36 -25.67
N GLU A 4 29.18 -60.24 -26.23
CA GLU A 4 28.48 -59.14 -25.57
C GLU A 4 27.04 -59.56 -25.24
N PHE A 5 26.51 -59.10 -24.10
CA PHE A 5 25.07 -58.86 -23.91
C PHE A 5 24.91 -57.69 -22.93
N GLY A 6 24.67 -56.50 -23.49
CA GLY A 6 24.09 -55.38 -22.74
C GLY A 6 22.56 -55.48 -22.76
N PRO A 7 21.85 -54.89 -21.77
CA PRO A 7 20.40 -54.79 -21.82
C PRO A 7 19.96 -53.63 -22.73
N ASP A 8 19.14 -53.96 -23.74
CA ASP A 8 18.44 -53.02 -24.60
C ASP A 8 17.47 -52.14 -23.79
N SER A 9 17.68 -50.83 -23.84
CA SER A 9 16.78 -49.82 -23.26
C SER A 9 15.73 -49.41 -24.31
N PRO A 10 14.41 -49.50 -24.04
CA PRO A 10 13.37 -49.20 -25.01
C PRO A 10 12.86 -47.75 -24.87
N LEU A 11 13.76 -46.78 -24.72
CA LEU A 11 13.38 -45.37 -24.60
C LEU A 11 14.24 -44.53 -25.55
N GLY A 12 13.64 -44.13 -26.67
CA GLY A 12 14.24 -43.23 -27.63
C GLY A 12 14.61 -41.87 -27.02
N PRO A 13 15.47 -41.09 -27.69
CA PRO A 13 15.96 -39.83 -27.14
C PRO A 13 14.83 -38.81 -26.97
N VAL A 14 14.64 -38.36 -25.73
CA VAL A 14 13.72 -37.29 -25.36
C VAL A 14 14.16 -35.98 -26.05
N ALA A 15 13.24 -35.38 -26.80
CA ALA A 15 13.45 -34.12 -27.49
C ALA A 15 13.74 -32.99 -26.49
N ARG A 16 14.95 -32.42 -26.54
CA ARG A 16 15.32 -31.22 -25.78
C ARG A 16 14.66 -30.00 -26.44
N HIS A 17 13.46 -29.65 -26.00
CA HIS A 17 12.88 -28.35 -26.36
C HIS A 17 13.57 -27.24 -25.56
N ARG A 18 14.43 -26.51 -26.27
CA ARG A 18 14.95 -25.20 -25.87
C ARG A 18 13.79 -24.20 -25.85
N CYS A 19 13.34 -23.77 -24.67
CA CYS A 19 12.63 -22.49 -24.56
C CYS A 19 13.63 -21.40 -24.21
N LYS A 20 13.98 -20.59 -25.23
CA LYS A 20 14.60 -19.28 -25.06
C LYS A 20 13.49 -18.28 -24.67
N GLN A 21 13.83 -17.43 -23.70
CA GLN A 21 13.34 -16.08 -23.40
C GLN A 21 11.99 -15.64 -24.01
N ALA A 22 11.04 -15.35 -23.12
CA ALA A 22 10.00 -14.35 -23.35
C ALA A 22 10.03 -13.37 -22.17
N GLY A 23 10.23 -12.09 -22.48
CA GLY A 23 10.55 -11.04 -21.53
C GLY A 23 9.41 -10.66 -20.58
N MET A 24 9.77 -10.32 -19.35
CA MET A 24 8.90 -9.51 -18.49
C MET A 24 9.18 -8.04 -18.80
N LEU A 25 8.29 -7.42 -19.58
CA LEU A 25 8.13 -5.97 -19.56
C LEU A 25 7.41 -5.62 -18.25
N ALA A 26 8.16 -5.15 -17.25
CA ALA A 26 7.57 -4.50 -16.09
C ALA A 26 6.91 -3.20 -16.57
N SER A 27 5.59 -3.18 -16.63
CA SER A 27 4.80 -2.00 -16.99
C SER A 27 4.96 -0.94 -15.90
N LEU A 28 5.74 0.10 -16.18
CA LEU A 28 5.67 1.36 -15.45
C LEU A 28 4.38 2.09 -15.89
N ALA A 29 3.31 1.93 -15.12
CA ALA A 29 2.13 2.77 -15.28
C ALA A 29 2.38 4.12 -14.58
N VAL A 30 2.83 5.11 -15.35
CA VAL A 30 2.83 6.52 -14.92
C VAL A 30 1.41 7.04 -15.03
N ILE A 31 0.76 7.33 -13.89
CA ILE A 31 -0.54 8.01 -13.88
C ILE A 31 -0.30 9.51 -14.07
N LEU A 32 -0.33 9.96 -15.32
CA LEU A 32 -0.49 11.38 -15.66
C LEU A 32 -1.98 11.70 -15.65
N ALA A 33 -2.50 12.16 -14.51
CA ALA A 33 -3.83 12.75 -14.44
C ALA A 33 -3.76 14.21 -14.92
N ALA A 34 -3.90 14.41 -16.23
CA ALA A 34 -4.21 15.70 -16.81
C ALA A 34 -5.69 16.03 -16.54
N GLY A 35 -5.95 16.87 -15.55
CA GLY A 35 -7.28 17.43 -15.31
C GLY A 35 -7.59 18.56 -16.28
N LEU A 36 -8.24 18.24 -17.41
CA LEU A 36 -8.94 19.22 -18.24
C LEU A 36 -10.28 19.53 -17.56
N ILE A 37 -10.45 20.74 -17.02
CA ILE A 37 -11.76 21.22 -16.59
C ILE A 37 -12.44 21.87 -17.79
N SER A 38 -13.48 21.23 -18.30
CA SER A 38 -14.49 21.83 -19.18
C SER A 38 -15.29 22.88 -18.41
N PRO A 39 -15.49 24.11 -18.94
CA PRO A 39 -16.46 25.03 -18.37
C PRO A 39 -17.87 24.66 -18.85
N ALA A 40 -18.76 24.33 -17.91
CA ALA A 40 -20.19 24.26 -18.18
C ALA A 40 -20.76 25.67 -18.36
N ALA A 41 -21.45 25.87 -19.48
CA ALA A 41 -22.25 27.06 -19.74
C ALA A 41 -23.48 27.09 -18.82
N ALA A 42 -23.73 28.22 -18.17
CA ALA A 42 -24.98 28.50 -17.49
C ALA A 42 -25.53 29.87 -17.91
N ALA A 43 -26.51 29.78 -18.80
CA ALA A 43 -27.68 30.62 -19.02
C ALA A 43 -27.59 32.14 -18.76
N ALA A 44 -27.73 32.87 -19.87
CA ALA A 44 -28.20 34.24 -19.91
C ALA A 44 -29.59 34.38 -19.26
N GLY A 45 -29.70 35.27 -18.29
CA GLY A 45 -30.96 35.84 -17.82
C GLY A 45 -31.22 37.14 -18.59
N SER A 46 -32.11 37.06 -19.57
CA SER A 46 -32.69 38.20 -20.28
C SER A 46 -33.53 39.04 -19.30
N ALA A 47 -33.06 40.24 -18.99
CA ALA A 47 -33.89 41.28 -18.36
C ALA A 47 -34.30 42.27 -19.43
N THR A 48 -35.61 42.28 -19.65
CA THR A 48 -36.38 42.99 -20.65
C THR A 48 -36.24 44.50 -20.57
N GLU A 49 -36.14 45.08 -21.76
CA GLU A 49 -36.34 46.46 -22.15
C GLU A 49 -37.58 47.07 -21.46
N GLY A 50 -37.31 47.94 -20.49
CA GLY A 50 -38.31 48.75 -19.82
C GLY A 50 -38.16 50.21 -20.21
N THR A 51 -38.50 50.55 -21.45
CA THR A 51 -38.71 51.94 -21.86
C THR A 51 -39.87 52.52 -21.07
N ARG A 52 -39.58 53.12 -19.92
CA ARG A 52 -40.48 54.06 -19.26
C ARG A 52 -40.05 55.45 -19.63
N THR A 53 -40.72 55.98 -20.64
CA THR A 53 -40.80 57.40 -20.96
C THR A 53 -41.23 58.15 -19.69
N ALA A 54 -40.28 58.83 -19.03
CA ALA A 54 -40.62 59.82 -18.04
C ALA A 54 -41.19 61.04 -18.77
N ALA A 55 -42.52 61.14 -18.77
CA ALA A 55 -43.24 62.33 -19.16
C ALA A 55 -42.83 63.48 -18.22
N VAL A 56 -41.97 64.39 -18.70
CA VAL A 56 -41.80 65.70 -18.07
C VAL A 56 -42.94 66.58 -18.56
N ALA A 57 -44.07 66.51 -17.87
CA ALA A 57 -45.12 67.50 -17.95
C ALA A 57 -44.68 68.75 -17.16
N GLY A 58 -43.84 69.58 -17.78
CA GLY A 58 -43.46 70.91 -17.28
C GLY A 58 -43.98 71.96 -18.26
N GLY A 59 -45.21 72.44 -18.03
CA GLY A 59 -45.88 73.39 -18.90
C GLY A 59 -45.36 74.82 -18.72
N ASP A 60 -44.40 75.22 -19.55
CA ASP A 60 -44.02 76.63 -19.72
C ASP A 60 -45.10 77.37 -20.52
N LYS A 61 -46.11 77.90 -19.84
CA LYS A 61 -47.05 78.86 -20.44
C LYS A 61 -46.49 80.27 -20.41
N CYS A 62 -45.48 80.55 -21.23
CA CYS A 62 -45.18 81.91 -21.68
C CYS A 62 -45.53 81.99 -23.16
N LYS A 63 -46.80 82.29 -23.46
CA LYS A 63 -47.25 82.55 -24.83
C LYS A 63 -46.80 83.96 -25.26
N PRO A 64 -46.09 84.13 -26.38
CA PRO A 64 -45.95 85.44 -26.97
C PRO A 64 -47.29 85.78 -27.66
N LYS A 65 -47.91 86.89 -27.25
CA LYS A 65 -48.92 87.57 -28.08
C LYS A 65 -48.46 89.00 -28.32
N PRO A 66 -48.62 89.52 -29.55
CA PRO A 66 -48.14 90.84 -29.91
C PRO A 66 -49.10 91.88 -29.32
N HIS A 67 -48.61 93.04 -28.91
CA HIS A 67 -49.13 94.37 -29.25
C HIS A 67 -48.26 95.47 -28.63
N ARG A 68 -47.73 96.30 -29.54
CA ARG A 68 -47.51 97.75 -29.52
C ARG A 68 -47.50 98.49 -28.16
N ALA A 69 -46.37 99.19 -27.95
CA ALA A 69 -46.14 100.46 -27.24
C ALA A 69 -46.90 100.77 -25.94
N SER A 70 -46.17 100.88 -24.84
CA SER A 70 -46.00 102.09 -24.02
C SER A 70 -45.36 101.73 -22.68
N GLN A 71 -44.87 102.76 -22.01
CA GLN A 71 -43.94 102.80 -20.88
C GLN A 71 -44.33 102.04 -19.60
N ALA A 72 -43.26 101.80 -18.83
CA ALA A 72 -43.17 101.80 -17.37
C ALA A 72 -43.47 100.50 -16.58
N GLY A 73 -42.39 99.95 -16.01
CA GLY A 73 -42.34 99.50 -14.61
C GLY A 73 -42.88 98.10 -14.29
N GLY A 74 -41.98 97.18 -13.94
CA GLY A 74 -42.35 95.93 -13.26
C GLY A 74 -41.17 94.98 -13.08
N LYS A 75 -40.79 94.69 -11.84
CA LYS A 75 -39.69 93.77 -11.48
C LYS A 75 -40.16 92.32 -11.60
N ASP A 76 -39.85 91.65 -12.71
CA ASP A 76 -40.11 90.22 -12.86
C ASP A 76 -38.92 89.37 -12.37
N ARG A 77 -39.05 88.90 -11.12
CA ARG A 77 -38.15 87.93 -10.49
C ARG A 77 -38.48 86.52 -10.96
N CYS A 78 -38.01 86.15 -12.14
CA CYS A 78 -37.97 84.75 -12.56
C CYS A 78 -36.60 84.15 -12.22
N ARG A 79 -36.49 83.40 -11.12
CA ARG A 79 -35.31 82.56 -10.84
C ARG A 79 -35.36 81.37 -11.81
N GLY A 80 -34.31 81.19 -12.62
CA GLY A 80 -34.24 80.10 -13.61
C GLY A 80 -34.35 78.71 -12.97
N PRO A 81 -34.79 77.69 -13.73
CA PRO A 81 -34.98 76.32 -13.21
C PRO A 81 -33.67 75.74 -12.68
N ARG A 82 -33.75 74.95 -11.60
CA ARG A 82 -32.61 74.25 -11.03
C ARG A 82 -32.12 73.20 -12.04
N GLY A 83 -30.82 73.21 -12.35
CA GLY A 83 -30.22 72.26 -13.29
C GLY A 83 -30.43 70.79 -12.88
N PRO A 84 -30.42 69.85 -13.84
CA PRO A 84 -30.66 68.44 -13.56
C PRO A 84 -29.63 67.85 -12.59
N ARG A 85 -30.06 66.88 -11.78
CA ARG A 85 -29.15 66.13 -10.91
C ARG A 85 -28.14 65.36 -11.79
N GLY A 86 -26.86 65.47 -11.47
CA GLY A 86 -25.81 64.73 -12.19
C GLY A 86 -26.03 63.22 -12.13
N ALA A 87 -25.64 62.52 -13.20
CA ALA A 87 -25.77 61.06 -13.29
C ALA A 87 -24.99 60.36 -12.16
N THR A 88 -25.53 59.26 -11.65
CA THR A 88 -24.82 58.39 -10.70
C THR A 88 -23.53 57.88 -11.35
N GLY A 89 -22.41 57.93 -10.61
CA GLY A 89 -21.12 57.44 -11.11
C GLY A 89 -21.14 55.95 -11.47
N PRO A 90 -20.22 55.48 -12.31
CA PRO A 90 -20.15 54.08 -12.69
C PRO A 90 -19.84 53.19 -11.47
N THR A 91 -20.40 51.98 -11.44
CA THR A 91 -20.03 50.95 -10.46
C THR A 91 -18.54 50.65 -10.56
N GLY A 92 -17.86 50.53 -9.42
CA GLY A 92 -16.43 50.20 -9.38
C GLY A 92 -16.12 48.81 -9.97
N PRO A 93 -14.86 48.54 -10.33
CA PRO A 93 -14.46 47.25 -10.90
C PRO A 93 -14.64 46.11 -9.88
N THR A 94 -15.03 44.93 -10.37
CA THR A 94 -15.04 43.69 -9.59
C THR A 94 -13.63 43.35 -9.12
N GLY A 95 -13.47 42.92 -7.87
CA GLY A 95 -12.18 42.51 -7.31
C GLY A 95 -11.58 41.28 -8.02
N ALA A 96 -10.26 41.11 -7.90
CA ALA A 96 -9.57 39.96 -8.46
C ALA A 96 -10.02 38.63 -7.81
N PRO A 97 -9.99 37.49 -8.53
CA PRO A 97 -10.20 36.18 -7.95
C PRO A 97 -9.20 35.90 -6.82
N GLY A 98 -9.64 35.16 -5.79
CA GLY A 98 -8.74 34.72 -4.72
C GLY A 98 -7.70 33.71 -5.22
N GLU A 99 -6.57 33.63 -4.52
CA GLU A 99 -5.54 32.63 -4.78
C GLU A 99 -6.08 31.19 -4.58
N PRO A 100 -5.62 30.20 -5.37
CA PRO A 100 -5.93 28.79 -5.12
C PRO A 100 -5.54 28.35 -3.71
N GLY A 101 -6.35 27.47 -3.11
CA GLY A 101 -6.01 26.86 -1.82
C GLY A 101 -4.74 26.02 -1.90
N GLN A 102 -4.03 25.87 -0.78
CA GLN A 102 -2.88 24.97 -0.69
C GLN A 102 -3.31 23.51 -0.91
N PRO A 103 -2.45 22.66 -1.50
CA PRO A 103 -2.68 21.22 -1.55
C PRO A 103 -2.91 20.63 -0.14
N GLY A 104 -3.79 19.64 -0.04
CA GLY A 104 -4.00 18.90 1.20
C GLY A 104 -2.74 18.15 1.63
N GLN A 105 -2.60 17.90 2.94
CA GLN A 105 -1.53 17.03 3.44
C GLN A 105 -1.71 15.58 2.96
N PRO A 106 -0.61 14.82 2.75
CA PRO A 106 -0.70 13.38 2.53
C PRO A 106 -1.50 12.69 3.64
N GLY A 107 -2.24 11.65 3.28
CA GLY A 107 -2.90 10.79 4.27
C GLY A 107 -1.90 10.08 5.18
N SER A 108 -2.33 9.67 6.37
CA SER A 108 -1.52 8.84 7.26
C SER A 108 -1.20 7.50 6.61
N THR A 109 -0.03 6.94 6.91
CA THR A 109 0.28 5.54 6.60
C THR A 109 -0.76 4.61 7.21
N GLY A 110 -1.17 3.57 6.48
CA GLY A 110 -2.06 2.53 7.01
C GLY A 110 -1.41 1.73 8.15
N PRO A 111 -2.20 0.97 8.92
CA PRO A 111 -1.65 0.11 9.96
C PRO A 111 -0.73 -0.97 9.35
N THR A 112 0.31 -1.35 10.09
CA THR A 112 1.14 -2.51 9.75
C THR A 112 0.29 -3.79 9.78
N GLY A 113 0.48 -4.68 8.80
CA GLY A 113 -0.17 -5.99 8.78
C GLY A 113 0.28 -6.89 9.94
N PRO A 114 -0.50 -7.94 10.28
CA PRO A 114 -0.10 -8.87 11.33
C PRO A 114 1.10 -9.73 10.90
N CYS A 115 1.91 -10.12 11.87
CA CYS A 115 2.97 -11.11 11.69
C CYS A 115 2.37 -12.52 11.66
N VAL A 116 2.20 -13.05 10.45
CA VAL A 116 1.69 -14.41 10.20
C VAL A 116 2.49 -15.06 9.07
N ASP A 117 2.88 -16.30 9.27
CA ASP A 117 3.62 -17.08 8.28
C ASP A 117 3.44 -18.58 8.51
N ILE A 118 3.60 -19.39 7.46
CA ILE A 118 3.60 -20.85 7.56
C ILE A 118 4.54 -21.45 6.52
N ASP A 119 5.40 -22.35 6.98
CA ASP A 119 6.27 -23.15 6.13
C ASP A 119 6.08 -24.64 6.44
N ALA A 120 6.44 -25.49 5.48
CA ALA A 120 6.32 -26.93 5.59
C ALA A 120 7.47 -27.65 4.91
N TYR A 121 7.96 -28.68 5.58
CA TYR A 121 8.94 -29.61 5.07
C TYR A 121 8.41 -31.04 5.20
N GLN A 122 8.75 -31.89 4.24
CA GLN A 122 8.43 -33.32 4.30
C GLN A 122 9.65 -34.13 3.86
N ASP A 123 10.24 -34.87 4.81
CA ASP A 123 11.24 -35.90 4.48
C ASP A 123 10.52 -37.01 3.71
N GLN A 124 11.19 -37.59 2.71
CA GLN A 124 10.58 -38.20 1.53
C GLN A 124 9.51 -39.25 1.84
N GLN A 125 9.45 -39.89 3.02
CA GLN A 125 8.39 -40.85 3.36
C GLN A 125 7.98 -40.99 4.85
N VAL A 126 8.50 -40.21 5.80
CA VAL A 126 8.28 -40.50 7.23
C VAL A 126 7.46 -39.43 7.93
N TYR A 127 7.89 -38.17 7.86
CA TYR A 127 7.27 -37.08 8.59
C TYR A 127 6.94 -35.91 7.68
N GLU A 128 5.83 -35.26 7.98
CA GLU A 128 5.59 -33.88 7.57
C GLU A 128 5.73 -32.99 8.80
N VAL A 129 6.54 -31.95 8.66
CA VAL A 129 6.79 -30.94 9.66
C VAL A 129 6.27 -29.60 9.14
N ARG A 130 5.61 -28.82 10.00
CA ARG A 130 5.14 -27.47 9.68
C ARG A 130 5.57 -26.50 10.75
N GLY A 131 5.82 -25.26 10.35
CA GLY A 131 6.21 -24.16 11.21
C GLY A 131 5.20 -23.06 10.98
N ALA A 132 4.65 -22.48 12.03
CA ALA A 132 3.67 -21.41 11.91
C ALA A 132 4.01 -20.28 12.88
N VAL A 133 3.92 -19.05 12.39
CA VAL A 133 3.99 -17.84 13.20
C VAL A 133 2.63 -17.18 13.21
N THR A 134 2.15 -16.82 14.40
CA THR A 134 0.93 -16.03 14.57
C THR A 134 0.94 -15.32 15.91
N GLY A 135 0.56 -14.04 15.93
CA GLY A 135 0.48 -13.25 17.17
C GLY A 135 1.83 -13.11 17.89
N GLY A 136 2.96 -13.23 17.18
CA GLY A 136 4.30 -13.21 17.77
C GLY A 136 4.72 -14.52 18.44
N PHE A 137 3.96 -15.61 18.24
CA PHE A 137 4.28 -16.95 18.73
C PHE A 137 4.65 -17.87 17.57
N THR A 138 5.58 -18.79 17.82
CA THR A 138 6.03 -19.79 16.84
C THR A 138 5.60 -21.17 17.31
N TYR A 139 4.95 -21.91 16.42
CA TYR A 139 4.51 -23.28 16.62
C TYR A 139 5.17 -24.21 15.62
N ALA A 140 5.45 -25.43 16.03
CA ALA A 140 5.88 -26.50 15.14
C ALA A 140 4.93 -27.69 15.21
N GLY A 141 4.45 -28.12 14.05
CA GLY A 141 3.56 -29.25 13.86
C GLY A 141 4.33 -30.43 13.29
N ILE A 142 4.08 -31.64 13.78
CA ILE A 142 4.59 -32.87 13.15
C ILE A 142 3.47 -33.91 13.02
N ARG A 143 3.50 -34.66 11.91
CA ARG A 143 2.70 -35.88 11.73
C ARG A 143 3.50 -36.95 11.01
N ASP A 144 3.10 -38.20 11.25
CA ASP A 144 3.57 -39.34 10.47
C ASP A 144 2.79 -39.41 9.15
N VAL A 145 3.48 -39.59 8.03
CA VAL A 145 2.86 -39.69 6.69
C VAL A 145 2.89 -41.11 6.12
N ARG A 146 3.43 -42.09 6.86
CA ARG A 146 3.49 -43.49 6.41
C ARG A 146 2.09 -44.13 6.37
N PRO A 147 1.84 -45.08 5.46
CA PRO A 147 0.59 -45.83 5.44
C PRO A 147 0.30 -46.48 6.80
N ASN A 148 -0.96 -46.39 7.25
CA ASN A 148 -1.45 -46.93 8.53
C ASN A 148 -0.89 -46.27 9.80
N ALA A 149 -0.28 -45.08 9.69
CA ALA A 149 0.14 -44.30 10.83
C ALA A 149 -0.95 -43.32 11.30
N ASP A 150 -0.73 -42.71 12.46
CA ASP A 150 -1.55 -41.59 12.93
C ASP A 150 -1.15 -40.29 12.23
N HIS A 151 -1.99 -39.86 11.29
CA HIS A 151 -1.79 -38.67 10.46
C HIS A 151 -2.21 -37.35 11.14
N LEU A 152 -2.58 -37.36 12.43
CA LEU A 152 -2.91 -36.14 13.15
C LEU A 152 -1.67 -35.24 13.29
N LEU A 153 -1.75 -34.02 12.75
CA LEU A 153 -0.75 -32.98 12.90
C LEU A 153 -0.78 -32.42 14.32
N ARG A 154 0.30 -32.65 15.07
CA ARG A 154 0.42 -32.24 16.47
C ARG A 154 1.30 -31.01 16.59
N TRP A 155 0.70 -29.92 17.03
CA TRP A 155 1.36 -28.65 17.25
C TRP A 155 1.99 -28.57 18.64
N THR A 156 3.20 -28.06 18.69
CA THR A 156 3.95 -27.74 19.90
C THR A 156 4.28 -26.26 19.89
N ASP A 157 4.02 -25.57 21.00
CA ASP A 157 4.46 -24.19 21.18
C ASP A 157 5.98 -24.16 21.40
N LEU A 158 6.68 -23.43 20.53
CA LEU A 158 8.12 -23.22 20.62
C LEU A 158 8.48 -21.84 21.21
N SER A 159 7.50 -20.95 21.38
CA SER A 159 7.72 -19.63 21.97
C SER A 159 8.09 -19.70 23.46
N THR A 160 7.74 -20.80 24.13
CA THR A 160 8.06 -21.04 25.54
C THR A 160 9.50 -21.53 25.75
N ARG A 161 10.27 -21.74 24.68
CA ARG A 161 11.64 -22.26 24.75
C ARG A 161 12.61 -21.13 25.07
N THR A 162 13.65 -21.45 25.82
CA THR A 162 14.71 -20.50 26.19
C THR A 162 15.31 -19.84 24.95
N GLY A 163 15.49 -18.52 25.00
CA GLY A 163 16.10 -17.72 23.92
C GLY A 163 15.13 -17.22 22.84
N TYR A 164 13.83 -17.51 22.95
CA TYR A 164 12.85 -17.09 21.95
C TYR A 164 12.77 -15.55 21.80
N PRO A 165 12.74 -15.00 20.57
CA PRO A 165 12.61 -13.56 20.35
C PRO A 165 11.19 -13.06 20.68
N ASN A 166 11.01 -12.63 21.93
CA ASN A 166 9.74 -12.15 22.48
C ASN A 166 9.72 -10.62 22.71
N GLY A 167 10.30 -9.85 21.80
CA GLY A 167 10.35 -8.38 21.84
C GLY A 167 11.73 -7.80 22.18
N GLY A 168 11.74 -6.56 22.66
CA GLY A 168 12.98 -5.81 22.94
C GLY A 168 13.80 -5.54 21.68
N ALA A 169 15.13 -5.58 21.79
CA ALA A 169 16.04 -5.40 20.65
C ALA A 169 15.87 -6.50 19.58
N ALA A 170 15.41 -7.68 20.00
CA ALA A 170 15.18 -8.80 19.09
C ALA A 170 13.89 -8.70 18.28
N GLY A 171 12.96 -7.83 18.67
CA GLY A 171 11.65 -7.78 18.04
C GLY A 171 10.82 -9.04 18.27
N PHE A 172 9.71 -9.16 17.53
CA PHE A 172 8.80 -10.30 17.61
C PHE A 172 8.94 -11.19 16.38
N ALA A 173 8.68 -12.49 16.52
CA ALA A 173 8.63 -13.43 15.42
C ALA A 173 7.61 -13.01 14.34
N CYS A 174 8.03 -13.02 13.07
CA CYS A 174 7.22 -12.59 11.93
C CYS A 174 7.33 -13.44 10.67
N GLY A 175 8.40 -14.22 10.52
CA GLY A 175 8.51 -15.24 9.48
C GLY A 175 9.02 -16.55 10.07
N VAL A 176 8.76 -17.66 9.39
CA VAL A 176 9.25 -18.98 9.78
C VAL A 176 9.79 -19.71 8.57
N SER A 177 10.90 -20.42 8.75
CA SER A 177 11.41 -21.38 7.76
C SER A 177 11.57 -22.74 8.41
N ILE A 178 11.49 -23.80 7.61
CA ILE A 178 11.91 -25.14 8.02
C ILE A 178 12.89 -25.71 7.00
N ASN A 179 13.98 -26.26 7.50
CA ASN A 179 14.87 -27.08 6.71
C ASN A 179 15.33 -28.31 7.49
N GLU A 180 15.50 -29.42 6.77
CA GLU A 180 16.13 -30.63 7.29
C GLU A 180 16.96 -31.22 6.15
N HIS A 181 18.12 -31.78 6.51
CA HIS A 181 18.96 -32.52 5.59
C HIS A 181 19.11 -33.96 6.09
N SER A 182 18.11 -34.77 5.76
CA SER A 182 18.11 -36.21 5.99
C SER A 182 18.91 -36.93 4.90
N GLN A 183 19.89 -37.75 5.28
CA GLN A 183 20.54 -38.71 4.39
C GLN A 183 20.10 -40.13 4.76
N GLY A 184 18.88 -40.50 4.37
CA GLY A 184 18.31 -41.81 4.67
C GLY A 184 17.86 -41.91 6.14
N ALA A 185 18.38 -42.88 6.89
CA ALA A 185 17.97 -43.11 8.29
C ALA A 185 18.79 -42.34 9.33
N GLN A 186 19.68 -41.43 8.91
CA GLN A 186 20.55 -40.66 9.79
C GLN A 186 20.29 -39.17 9.58
N ASP A 187 19.81 -38.54 10.64
CA ASP A 187 19.60 -37.10 10.73
C ASP A 187 20.93 -36.46 11.14
N LEU A 188 21.65 -35.91 10.14
CA LEU A 188 23.02 -35.42 10.31
C LEU A 188 23.08 -34.01 10.93
N ALA A 189 21.97 -33.27 10.97
CA ALA A 189 21.95 -31.87 11.41
C ALA A 189 20.68 -31.45 12.18
N GLY A 190 19.68 -32.34 12.31
CA GLY A 190 18.39 -32.01 12.91
C GLY A 190 17.47 -31.25 11.97
N ILE A 191 16.21 -31.15 12.36
CA ILE A 191 15.23 -30.24 11.76
C ILE A 191 15.50 -28.84 12.30
N LYS A 192 15.90 -27.93 11.42
CA LYS A 192 16.14 -26.52 11.76
C LYS A 192 14.88 -25.73 11.50
N ILE A 193 14.49 -24.94 12.50
CA ILE A 193 13.38 -24.00 12.40
C ILE A 193 13.95 -22.61 12.63
N ASP A 194 13.86 -21.77 11.61
CA ASP A 194 14.31 -20.38 11.71
C ASP A 194 13.12 -19.45 11.90
N VAL A 195 13.32 -18.38 12.64
CA VAL A 195 12.35 -17.29 12.82
C VAL A 195 12.98 -15.96 12.45
N LEU A 196 12.37 -15.27 11.49
CA LEU A 196 12.69 -13.87 11.17
C LEU A 196 11.86 -12.95 12.07
N THR A 197 12.47 -11.94 12.68
CA THR A 197 11.79 -11.00 13.58
C THR A 197 11.44 -9.67 12.92
N THR A 198 10.58 -8.87 13.58
CA THR A 198 10.26 -7.49 13.16
C THR A 198 11.47 -6.57 13.03
N THR A 199 12.58 -6.88 13.71
CA THR A 199 13.80 -6.07 13.67
C THR A 199 14.81 -6.59 12.64
N GLY A 200 14.48 -7.66 11.91
CA GLY A 200 15.34 -8.27 10.89
C GLY A 200 16.30 -9.33 11.39
N GLN A 201 16.23 -9.68 12.68
CA GLN A 201 17.07 -10.75 13.24
C GLN A 201 16.52 -12.13 12.87
N VAL A 202 17.41 -13.10 12.73
CA VAL A 202 17.04 -14.50 12.49
C VAL A 202 17.48 -15.33 13.68
N PHE A 203 16.58 -16.15 14.20
CA PHE A 203 16.86 -17.09 15.29
C PHE A 203 16.65 -18.51 14.79
N GLU A 204 17.56 -19.43 15.14
CA GLU A 204 17.45 -20.86 14.82
C GLU A 204 17.19 -21.66 16.10
N ILE A 205 16.36 -22.69 15.99
CA ILE A 205 16.30 -23.81 16.94
C ILE A 205 16.42 -25.12 16.16
N ILE A 206 17.17 -26.07 16.72
CA ILE A 206 17.32 -27.41 16.14
C ILE A 206 16.42 -28.38 16.89
N CYS A 207 15.67 -29.19 16.15
CA CYS A 207 14.70 -30.14 16.66
C CYS A 207 15.00 -31.55 16.13
N ARG A 208 14.49 -32.56 16.83
CA ARG A 208 14.56 -33.98 16.41
C ARG A 208 13.16 -34.56 16.26
N ALA A 209 12.87 -35.12 15.10
CA ALA A 209 11.69 -35.97 14.91
C ALA A 209 11.92 -37.36 15.51
N SER A 210 10.89 -37.92 16.13
CA SER A 210 10.93 -39.23 16.77
C SER A 210 9.54 -39.88 16.80
N GLN A 211 9.50 -41.16 17.16
CA GLN A 211 8.27 -41.89 17.48
C GLN A 211 8.21 -42.15 18.99
N VAL A 212 7.19 -41.63 19.65
CA VAL A 212 6.91 -41.93 21.06
C VAL A 212 5.52 -42.54 21.15
N ALA A 213 5.45 -43.78 21.63
CA ALA A 213 4.20 -44.54 21.74
C ALA A 213 3.39 -44.61 20.42
N GLY A 214 4.08 -44.79 19.29
CA GLY A 214 3.47 -44.93 17.95
C GLY A 214 2.96 -43.61 17.36
N ARG A 215 3.39 -42.46 17.90
CA ARG A 215 3.02 -41.13 17.41
C ARG A 215 4.28 -40.36 17.04
N ALA A 216 4.19 -39.61 15.94
CA ALA A 216 5.21 -38.64 15.59
C ALA A 216 5.31 -37.56 16.67
N THR A 217 6.53 -37.29 17.12
CA THR A 217 6.85 -36.26 18.12
C THR A 217 8.06 -35.45 17.67
N LEU A 218 8.02 -34.16 17.96
CA LEU A 218 9.10 -33.23 17.68
C LEU A 218 9.67 -32.73 19.01
N THR A 219 10.96 -32.96 19.24
CA THR A 219 11.65 -32.53 20.47
C THR A 219 12.58 -31.37 20.14
N CYS A 220 12.37 -30.23 20.80
CA CYS A 220 13.15 -29.00 20.62
C CYS A 220 13.57 -28.41 21.99
N PRO A 221 14.85 -28.06 22.21
CA PRO A 221 15.98 -28.36 21.31
C PRO A 221 16.20 -29.86 21.17
N ASP A 222 16.88 -30.28 20.10
CA ASP A 222 17.35 -31.65 19.92
C ASP A 222 18.20 -32.03 21.16
N PRO A 223 17.91 -33.15 21.85
CA PRO A 223 18.72 -33.62 22.96
C PRO A 223 20.20 -33.86 22.62
N ALA A 224 20.55 -34.09 21.35
CA ALA A 224 21.93 -34.16 20.88
C ALA A 224 22.63 -32.79 20.85
N PHE A 225 21.86 -31.71 20.80
CA PHE A 225 22.32 -30.32 20.74
C PHE A 225 21.60 -29.45 21.80
N PRO A 226 21.69 -29.78 23.10
CA PRO A 226 20.85 -29.18 24.14
C PRO A 226 21.14 -27.68 24.35
N THR A 227 22.32 -27.21 23.96
CA THR A 227 22.71 -25.80 24.00
C THR A 227 22.12 -25.00 22.85
N LEU A 228 21.72 -25.64 21.75
CA LEU A 228 21.15 -25.02 20.55
C LEU A 228 19.62 -24.92 20.67
N ALA A 229 19.16 -24.29 21.76
CA ALA A 229 17.82 -23.70 21.84
C ALA A 229 17.73 -22.50 20.87
N TRP A 230 16.76 -21.60 21.05
CA TRP A 230 16.70 -20.40 20.21
C TRP A 230 17.98 -19.58 20.36
N GLN A 231 18.71 -19.46 19.26
CA GLN A 231 19.95 -18.67 19.19
C GLN A 231 19.91 -17.77 17.97
N PRO A 232 20.41 -16.52 18.06
CA PRO A 232 20.51 -15.66 16.90
C PRO A 232 21.52 -16.24 15.91
N LEU A 233 21.12 -16.34 14.65
CA LEU A 233 22.02 -16.56 13.52
C LEU A 233 22.74 -15.24 13.25
N ASN A 234 24.03 -15.19 13.58
CA ASN A 234 24.81 -13.96 13.51
C ASN A 234 25.16 -13.53 12.07
N SER A 235 25.43 -12.22 12.00
CA SER A 235 25.86 -11.33 10.91
C SER A 235 26.47 -11.90 9.60
N PRO A 236 26.15 -11.29 8.44
CA PRO A 236 25.23 -10.15 8.30
C PRO A 236 23.77 -10.59 8.38
N GLU A 237 23.00 -9.88 9.20
CA GLU A 237 21.55 -10.02 9.26
C GLU A 237 20.96 -9.53 7.92
N PRO A 238 19.93 -10.20 7.37
CA PRO A 238 19.23 -9.72 6.19
C PRO A 238 18.77 -8.26 6.38
N GLY A 239 19.18 -7.37 5.49
CA GLY A 239 18.82 -5.94 5.55
C GLY A 239 19.75 -5.06 6.41
N SER A 240 20.78 -5.62 7.06
CA SER A 240 21.83 -4.81 7.68
C SER A 240 22.72 -4.16 6.60
N ASN A 241 22.72 -2.82 6.56
CA ASN A 241 23.49 -2.01 5.60
C ASN A 241 25.02 -2.16 5.75
N ASP A 242 25.50 -2.95 6.71
CA ASP A 242 26.92 -3.22 6.95
C ASP A 242 27.54 -4.21 5.94
N SER A 243 26.71 -4.97 5.24
CA SER A 243 27.14 -5.96 4.23
C SER A 243 27.72 -5.34 2.95
N LEU A 244 27.53 -4.03 2.71
CA LEU A 244 28.06 -3.32 1.54
C LEU A 244 29.46 -2.69 1.74
N ARG A 245 30.10 -2.85 2.92
CA ARG A 245 31.42 -2.22 3.20
C ARG A 245 32.59 -3.19 3.37
N ARG A 246 32.40 -4.50 3.21
CA ARG A 246 33.46 -5.49 3.43
C ARG A 246 33.80 -6.35 2.22
N ALA A 247 33.73 -5.75 1.04
CA ALA A 247 34.30 -6.26 -0.19
C ALA A 247 35.13 -5.15 -0.86
N THR A 248 36.30 -4.86 -0.28
CA THR A 248 37.41 -4.13 -0.91
C THR A 248 38.69 -4.85 -0.57
#